data_AF-A0A375G1F3-F1
#
_entry.id   AF-A0A375G1F3-F1
#
_cell.length_a   1.000
_cell.length_b   1.000
_cell.length_c   1.000
_cell.angle_alpha   90.00
_cell.angle_beta   90.00
_cell.angle_gamma   90.00
#
_symmetry.space_group_name_H-M   'P 1'
#
loop_
_entity.id
_entity.type
_entity.pdbx_description
1 polymer ?
#
loop_
_entity_poly.entity_id
_entity_poly.type
_entity_poly.pdbx_seq_one_letter_code
_entity_poly.pdbx_strand_id
1 'polypeptide(L)'
;MNAMQVSRLDACAYLLHLLLQRAEASQPGFLEDLIRGVAADRAGMPDVPGREYALPVFDEVLRMLEFANAQMKEARALGRP
;
A
#
# COMPACT_ATOMS: atom_id res chain seq x y z
N MET A 1 7.26 -6.70 20.65
CA MET A 1 6.23 -7.58 20.04
C MET A 1 6.60 -9.03 20.31
N ASN A 2 5.64 -9.86 20.74
CA ASN A 2 5.87 -11.32 20.83
C ASN A 2 5.89 -11.92 19.41
N ALA A 3 6.68 -12.96 19.16
CA ALA A 3 6.83 -13.64 17.87
C ALA A 3 5.49 -13.96 17.19
N MET A 4 4.49 -14.41 17.96
CA MET A 4 3.14 -14.70 17.45
C MET A 4 2.41 -13.48 16.87
N GLN A 5 2.66 -12.28 17.42
CA GLN A 5 2.09 -11.03 16.91
C GLN A 5 2.79 -10.59 15.62
N VAL A 6 4.10 -10.86 15.50
CA VAL A 6 4.89 -10.59 14.29
C VAL A 6 4.38 -11.45 13.14
N SER A 7 4.24 -12.77 13.34
CA SER A 7 3.74 -13.69 12.31
C SER A 7 2.34 -13.32 11.79
N ARG A 8 1.47 -12.80 12.67
CA ARG A 8 0.13 -12.36 12.27
C ARG A 8 0.19 -11.08 11.41
N LEU A 9 1.02 -10.11 11.79
CA LEU A 9 1.20 -8.88 11.02
C LEU A 9 1.80 -9.18 9.63
N ASP A 10 2.81 -10.05 9.59
CA ASP A 10 3.44 -10.48 8.34
C ASP A 10 2.43 -11.19 7.42
N ALA A 11 1.58 -12.07 7.99
CA ALA A 11 0.52 -12.72 7.23
C ALA A 11 -0.51 -11.72 6.68
N CYS A 12 -0.92 -10.72 7.47
CA CYS A 12 -1.80 -9.66 7.00
C CYS A 12 -1.15 -8.83 5.88
N ALA A 13 0.12 -8.47 6.02
CA ALA A 13 0.86 -7.73 5.00
C ALA A 13 0.97 -8.53 3.69
N TYR A 14 1.25 -9.83 3.78
CA TYR A 14 1.31 -10.71 2.62
C TYR A 14 -0.05 -10.87 1.93
N LEU A 15 -1.14 -11.05 2.68
CA LEU A 15 -2.50 -11.11 2.12
C LEU A 15 -2.87 -9.81 1.41
N LEU A 16 -2.59 -8.66 2.02
CA LEU A 16 -2.81 -7.36 1.38
C LEU A 16 -2.01 -7.23 0.08
N HIS A 17 -0.75 -7.65 0.08
CA HIS A 17 0.08 -7.64 -1.11
C HIS A 17 -0.55 -8.48 -2.25
N LEU A 18 -0.98 -9.72 -1.97
CA LEU A 18 -1.65 -10.58 -2.97
C LEU A 18 -2.95 -9.95 -3.51
N LEU A 19 -3.75 -9.32 -2.64
CA LEU A 19 -4.99 -8.66 -3.04
C LEU A 19 -4.72 -7.45 -3.94
N LEU A 20 -3.68 -6.66 -3.62
CA LEU A 20 -3.26 -5.51 -4.42
C LEU A 20 -2.75 -5.94 -5.80
N GLN A 21 -1.95 -7.01 -5.89
CA GLN A 21 -1.52 -7.58 -7.17
C GLN A 21 -2.73 -8.04 -8.00
N ARG A 22 -3.70 -8.72 -7.36
CA ARG A 22 -4.91 -9.19 -8.04
C ARG A 22 -5.78 -8.04 -8.53
N ALA A 23 -5.91 -6.97 -7.74
CA ALA A 23 -6.66 -5.77 -8.12
C ALA A 23 -6.03 -5.10 -9.34
N GLU A 24 -4.71 -4.88 -9.34
CA GLU A 24 -3.98 -4.30 -10.47
C GLU A 24 -4.08 -5.15 -11.74
N ALA A 25 -3.95 -6.48 -11.61
CA ALA A 25 -4.10 -7.39 -12.75
C ALA A 25 -5.52 -7.37 -13.34
N SER A 26 -6.54 -7.15 -12.50
CA SER A 26 -7.95 -7.09 -12.92
C SER A 26 -8.34 -5.71 -13.48
N GLN A 27 -7.69 -4.65 -12.99
CA GLN A 27 -7.90 -3.27 -13.40
C GLN A 27 -6.53 -2.56 -13.46
N PRO A 28 -5.86 -2.54 -14.63
CA PRO A 28 -4.60 -1.84 -14.79
C PRO A 28 -4.73 -0.35 -14.44
N GLY A 29 -3.81 0.16 -13.62
CA GLY A 29 -3.82 1.52 -13.09
C GLY A 29 -4.45 1.66 -11.70
N PHE A 30 -5.04 0.59 -11.15
CA PHE A 30 -5.65 0.60 -9.82
C PHE A 30 -4.68 1.07 -8.72
N LEU A 31 -3.44 0.60 -8.72
CA LEU A 31 -2.44 1.01 -7.73
C LEU A 31 -2.03 2.47 -7.89
N GLU A 32 -1.95 2.98 -9.13
CA GLU A 32 -1.65 4.39 -9.37
C GLU A 32 -2.79 5.29 -8.89
N ASP A 33 -4.03 4.89 -9.12
CA ASP A 33 -5.22 5.57 -8.59
C ASP A 33 -5.23 5.57 -7.05
N LEU A 34 -4.93 4.43 -6.43
CA LEU A 34 -4.92 4.30 -4.98
C LEU A 34 -3.80 5.14 -4.34
N ILE A 35 -2.60 5.15 -4.92
CA ILE A 35 -1.49 6.02 -4.50
C ILE A 35 -1.91 7.49 -4.55
N ARG A 36 -2.54 7.92 -5.64
CA ARG A 36 -3.04 9.31 -5.77
C ARG A 36 -4.08 9.66 -4.72
N GLY A 37 -5.02 8.75 -4.45
CA GLY A 37 -6.05 8.93 -3.43
C GLY A 37 -5.44 9.12 -2.03
N VAL A 38 -4.56 8.21 -1.63
CA VAL A 38 -3.90 8.28 -0.31
C VAL A 38 -3.01 9.53 -0.19
N ALA A 39 -2.30 9.92 -1.25
CA ALA A 39 -1.49 11.13 -1.25
C ALA A 39 -2.36 12.39 -1.11
N ALA A 40 -3.52 12.44 -1.76
CA ALA A 40 -4.48 13.52 -1.62
C ALA A 40 -5.07 13.58 -0.20
N ASP A 41 -5.46 12.44 0.37
CA ASP A 41 -5.97 12.36 1.74
C ASP A 41 -4.94 12.85 2.76
N ARG A 42 -3.67 12.43 2.59
CA ARG A 42 -2.56 12.89 3.42
C ARG A 42 -2.35 14.41 3.32
N ALA A 43 -2.38 14.96 2.10
CA ALA A 43 -2.20 16.38 1.87
C ALA A 43 -3.37 17.21 2.40
N GLY A 44 -4.59 16.68 2.33
CA GLY A 44 -5.80 17.29 2.83
C GLY A 44 -6.04 17.13 4.33
N MET A 45 -5.19 16.38 5.05
CA MET A 45 -5.35 16.11 6.48
C MET A 45 -5.36 17.43 7.28
N PRO A 46 -6.47 17.74 7.99
CA PRO A 46 -6.58 18.96 8.78
C PRO A 46 -5.66 18.91 10.01
N ASP A 47 -5.37 20.08 10.57
CA ASP A 47 -4.56 20.19 11.78
C ASP A 47 -5.39 19.91 13.03
N VAL A 48 -5.56 18.62 13.34
CA VAL A 48 -6.37 18.14 14.47
C VAL A 48 -5.50 17.33 15.46
N PRO A 49 -5.88 17.29 16.75
CA PRO A 49 -5.25 16.38 17.71
C PRO A 49 -5.24 14.94 17.16
N GLY A 50 -4.08 14.30 17.15
CA GLY A 50 -3.90 12.98 16.55
C GLY A 50 -3.27 12.97 15.15
N ARG A 51 -3.14 14.13 14.49
CA ARG A 51 -2.50 14.25 13.17
C ARG A 51 -1.09 13.66 13.13
N GLU A 52 -0.29 13.93 14.14
CA GLU A 52 1.09 13.44 14.27
C GLU A 52 1.19 11.90 14.30
N TYR A 53 0.14 11.22 14.76
CA TYR A 53 0.04 9.77 14.76
C TYR A 53 -0.53 9.22 13.44
N ALA A 54 -1.40 9.98 12.78
CA ALA A 54 -2.01 9.60 11.51
C ALA A 54 -1.04 9.73 10.33
N LEU A 55 -0.23 10.80 10.28
CA LEU A 55 0.69 11.06 9.16
C LEU A 55 1.66 9.90 8.88
N PRO A 56 2.31 9.28 9.89
CA PRO A 56 3.16 8.11 9.67
C PRO A 56 2.42 6.90 9.08
N VAL A 57 1.11 6.77 9.34
CA VAL A 57 0.29 5.70 8.75
C VAL A 57 0.13 5.94 7.25
N PHE A 58 -0.18 7.18 6.84
CA PHE A 58 -0.23 7.52 5.41
C PHE A 58 1.13 7.28 4.73
N ASP A 59 2.23 7.68 5.39
CA ASP A 59 3.58 7.48 4.87
C ASP A 59 3.90 6.00 4.67
N GLU A 60 3.51 5.13 5.61
CA GLU A 60 3.70 3.68 5.47
C GLU A 60 2.80 3.08 4.38
N VAL A 61 1.53 3.48 4.32
CA VAL A 61 0.62 3.02 3.26
C VAL A 61 1.16 3.40 1.89
N LEU A 62 1.63 4.64 1.71
CA LEU A 62 2.23 5.09 0.45
C LEU A 62 3.46 4.27 0.08
N ARG A 63 4.39 4.03 1.02
CA ARG A 63 5.56 3.18 0.77
C ARG A 63 5.17 1.76 0.35
N MET A 64 4.18 1.16 1.00
CA MET A 64 3.70 -0.18 0.66
C MET A 64 3.06 -0.22 -0.75
N LEU A 65 2.25 0.78 -1.08
CA LEU A 65 1.58 0.87 -2.39
C LEU A 65 2.58 1.13 -3.53
N GLU A 66 3.55 2.02 -3.32
CA GLU A 66 4.62 2.30 -4.28
C GLU A 66 5.47 1.04 -4.54
N PHE A 67 5.81 0.31 -3.49
CA PHE A 67 6.53 -0.96 -3.61
C PHE A 67 5.73 -2.01 -4.38
N ALA A 68 4.43 -2.16 -4.11
CA ALA A 68 3.57 -3.06 -4.87
C ALA A 68 3.47 -2.64 -6.34
N ASN A 69 3.31 -1.34 -6.63
CA ASN A 69 3.21 -0.82 -7.99
C ASN A 69 4.50 -1.05 -8.79
N ALA A 70 5.65 -0.83 -8.15
CA ALA A 70 6.96 -1.10 -8.76
C ALA A 70 7.11 -2.58 -9.16
N GLN A 71 6.74 -3.51 -8.27
CA GLN A 71 6.77 -4.95 -8.55
C GLN A 71 5.83 -5.34 -9.70
N MET A 72 4.63 -4.76 -9.76
CA MET A 72 3.68 -5.04 -10.86
C MET A 72 4.21 -4.52 -12.21
N LYS A 73 4.83 -3.34 -12.22
CA LYS A 73 5.47 -2.78 -13.43
C LYS A 73 6.63 -3.65 -13.89
N GLU A 74 7.46 -4.12 -12.97
CA GLU A 74 8.56 -5.04 -13.27
C GLU A 74 8.04 -6.38 -13.81
N ALA A 75 7.05 -6.99 -13.14
CA ALA A 75 6.44 -8.25 -13.58
C ALA A 75 5.89 -8.12 -15.01
N ARG A 76 5.16 -7.03 -15.30
CA ARG A 76 4.64 -6.74 -16.64
C ARG A 76 5.75 -6.55 -17.67
N ALA A 77 6.83 -5.86 -17.32
CA ALA A 77 7.99 -5.67 -18.21
C ALA A 77 8.69 -7.01 -18.54
N LEU A 78 8.65 -7.97 -17.62
CA LEU A 78 9.17 -9.32 -17.80
C LEU A 78 8.16 -10.29 -18.45
N GLY A 79 6.97 -9.82 -18.85
CA GLY A 79 5.91 -10.65 -19.43
C GLY A 79 5.30 -11.65 -18.44
N ARG A 80 5.44 -11.40 -17.14
CA ARG A 80 4.81 -12.20 -16.08
C ARG A 80 3.40 -11.67 -15.81
N PRO A 81 2.45 -12.56 -15.47
CA PRO A 81 1.11 -12.16 -15.08
C PRO A 81 1.11 -11.27 -13.83
#